data_AF-A0A7Y6FGB3-F1
#
_entry.id   AF-A0A7Y6FGB3-F1
#
_cell.length_a   1.000
_cell.length_b   1.000
_cell.length_c   1.000
_cell.angle_alpha   90.00
_cell.angle_beta   90.00
_cell.angle_gamma   90.00
#
_symmetry.space_group_name_H-M   'P 1'
#
loop_
_entity.id
_entity.type
_entity.pdbx_description
1 polymer ?
#
loop_
_entity_poly.entity_id
_entity_poly.type
_entity_poly.pdbx_seq_one_letter_code
_entity_poly.pdbx_strand_id
1 'polypeptide(L)'
;MSSPSSAVPSTLPTAASVPSPATAPEASTPAVSAPVGPAPAVSARVGSARGVPAGPTVAELLDFVRRTAEDTALIASLPLDPEGRTWVRLDGPRGSEAWLIGWPPGTGTGWHDHADSVGAFTTASGTLKEHSLAVRLPTDGWKTLELTDGVDRERELAAGQGRAFGQNHVHEVLNESDSVHAVSVHAYYPPLPRIRRFSRTGAVLRLEQTEVPEDWQ
;
A
#
# COMPACT_ATOMS: atom_id res chain seq x y z
N MET A 1 -60.30 -1.11 0.03
CA MET A 1 -59.53 -1.14 1.30
C MET A 1 -58.10 -1.43 0.88
N SER A 2 -57.30 -0.38 0.71
CA SER A 2 -55.98 -0.44 0.10
C SER A 2 -54.92 -0.20 1.18
N SER A 3 -54.02 -1.14 1.38
CA SER A 3 -52.85 -1.01 2.26
C SER A 3 -51.68 -0.42 1.48
N PRO A 4 -50.92 0.54 2.03
CA PRO A 4 -49.69 1.00 1.39
C PRO A 4 -48.51 0.09 1.76
N SER A 5 -47.68 -0.14 0.74
CA SER A 5 -46.37 -0.80 0.81
C SER A 5 -45.32 0.21 1.30
N SER A 6 -44.60 -0.10 2.37
CA SER A 6 -43.46 0.71 2.83
C SER A 6 -42.16 0.08 2.37
N ALA A 7 -41.49 0.78 1.45
CA ALA A 7 -40.10 0.53 1.08
C ALA A 7 -39.17 1.05 2.19
N VAL A 8 -38.21 0.23 2.62
CA VAL A 8 -37.11 0.64 3.49
C VAL A 8 -35.92 1.10 2.65
N PRO A 9 -35.34 2.29 2.90
CA PRO A 9 -34.12 2.71 2.22
C PRO A 9 -32.89 2.01 2.84
N SER A 10 -32.02 1.45 1.99
CA SER A 10 -30.69 0.97 2.37
C SER A 10 -29.72 2.14 2.39
N THR A 11 -29.24 2.50 3.57
CA THR A 11 -28.11 3.43 3.76
C THR A 11 -26.82 2.64 3.94
N LEU A 12 -25.82 2.93 3.10
CA LEU A 12 -24.45 2.43 3.23
C LEU A 12 -23.77 3.04 4.47
N PRO A 13 -22.90 2.30 5.19
CA PRO A 13 -22.09 2.90 6.25
C PRO A 13 -20.92 3.71 5.65
N THR A 14 -20.80 4.95 6.12
CA THR A 14 -19.68 5.86 5.90
C THR A 14 -18.43 5.32 6.59
N ALA A 15 -17.31 5.21 5.86
CA ALA A 15 -16.01 4.93 6.43
C ALA A 15 -15.63 6.01 7.47
N ALA A 16 -15.23 5.58 8.66
CA ALA A 16 -14.87 6.48 9.76
C ALA A 16 -13.61 7.27 9.40
N SER A 17 -13.76 8.59 9.26
CA SER A 17 -12.64 9.54 9.28
C SER A 17 -12.16 9.75 10.72
N VAL A 18 -10.86 9.67 10.93
CA VAL A 18 -10.20 10.03 12.20
C VAL A 18 -10.15 11.56 12.37
N PRO A 19 -10.35 12.12 13.58
CA PRO A 19 -10.42 13.56 13.80
C PRO A 19 -9.05 14.20 14.11
N SER A 20 -8.79 15.40 13.54
CA SER A 20 -7.67 16.28 13.90
C SER A 20 -7.99 17.22 15.08
N PRO A 21 -7.05 17.51 16.00
CA PRO A 21 -7.19 18.57 16.99
C PRO A 21 -6.65 19.94 16.52
N ALA A 22 -7.20 20.99 17.15
CA ALA A 22 -7.24 22.39 16.73
C ALA A 22 -6.04 23.29 17.13
N THR A 23 -6.00 24.45 16.46
CA THR A 23 -5.02 25.56 16.39
C THR A 23 -4.86 26.45 17.64
N ALA A 24 -3.64 27.03 17.85
CA ALA A 24 -3.30 28.48 18.02
C ALA A 24 -1.98 28.73 18.86
N PRO A 25 -1.35 29.94 18.86
CA PRO A 25 -0.99 30.87 17.77
C PRO A 25 0.51 31.37 17.80
N GLU A 26 0.82 32.29 16.87
CA GLU A 26 2.07 32.98 16.44
C GLU A 26 3.15 33.44 17.46
N ALA A 27 4.41 33.57 16.97
CA ALA A 27 5.23 34.78 17.11
C ALA A 27 6.42 34.90 16.11
N SER A 28 6.38 35.96 15.30
CA SER A 28 7.40 36.90 14.77
C SER A 28 8.86 36.51 14.36
N THR A 29 9.20 37.00 13.17
CA THR A 29 10.50 37.25 12.46
C THR A 29 11.35 38.38 13.11
N PRO A 30 12.67 38.64 12.77
CA PRO A 30 13.19 38.86 11.41
C PRO A 30 14.65 38.46 11.07
N ALA A 31 15.01 38.81 9.82
CA ALA A 31 16.09 38.37 8.94
C ALA A 31 17.48 38.99 9.18
N VAL A 32 18.53 38.35 8.61
CA VAL A 32 19.80 38.99 8.20
C VAL A 32 20.33 38.35 6.89
N SER A 33 20.85 39.21 6.01
CA SER A 33 21.30 38.98 4.63
C SER A 33 22.70 38.35 4.44
N ALA A 34 22.91 37.87 3.20
CA ALA A 34 24.05 37.22 2.51
C ALA A 34 25.46 37.88 2.63
N PRO A 35 26.57 37.29 2.10
CA PRO A 35 26.79 37.22 0.64
C PRO A 35 27.42 35.92 0.06
N VAL A 36 27.29 35.81 -1.26
CA VAL A 36 27.76 34.78 -2.20
C VAL A 36 29.22 35.03 -2.60
N GLY A 37 30.03 33.96 -2.72
CA GLY A 37 31.35 33.97 -3.39
C GLY A 37 31.56 32.67 -4.19
N PRO A 38 32.24 32.70 -5.36
CA PRO A 38 32.32 31.54 -6.26
C PRO A 38 33.50 30.62 -5.92
N ALA A 39 33.31 29.31 -6.09
CA ALA A 39 34.37 28.29 -5.97
C ALA A 39 34.65 27.64 -7.35
N PRO A 40 35.90 27.20 -7.63
CA PRO A 40 36.33 26.78 -8.95
C PRO A 40 35.92 25.33 -9.29
N ALA A 41 35.72 25.07 -10.59
CA ALA A 41 35.39 23.75 -11.11
C ALA A 41 36.63 22.84 -11.14
N VAL A 42 36.61 21.78 -10.32
CA VAL A 42 37.55 20.65 -10.41
C VAL A 42 36.91 19.53 -11.24
N SER A 43 37.49 19.24 -12.40
CA SER A 43 37.16 18.06 -13.21
C SER A 43 37.63 16.80 -12.50
N ALA A 44 36.71 16.03 -11.93
CA ALA A 44 36.98 14.69 -11.43
C ALA A 44 36.57 13.64 -12.47
N ARG A 45 37.54 12.82 -12.88
CA ARG A 45 37.34 11.64 -13.75
C ARG A 45 36.40 10.65 -13.06
N VAL A 46 35.32 10.26 -13.72
CA VAL A 46 34.38 9.25 -13.22
C VAL A 46 34.97 7.87 -13.44
N GLY A 47 35.57 7.30 -12.40
CA GLY A 47 35.79 5.86 -12.31
C GLY A 47 34.44 5.19 -12.03
N SER A 48 33.97 4.33 -12.94
CA SER A 48 32.75 3.56 -12.75
C SER A 48 33.00 2.44 -11.75
N ALA A 49 32.85 2.74 -10.46
CA ALA A 49 32.64 1.72 -9.44
C ALA A 49 31.24 1.16 -9.66
N ARG A 50 31.11 -0.15 -9.95
CA ARG A 50 29.81 -0.84 -9.86
C ARG A 50 29.35 -0.77 -8.41
N GLY A 51 28.54 0.24 -8.10
CA GLY A 51 28.00 0.46 -6.77
C GLY A 51 27.13 -0.72 -6.36
N VAL A 52 27.28 -1.15 -5.10
CA VAL A 52 26.29 -1.99 -4.43
C VAL A 52 24.92 -1.31 -4.62
N PRO A 53 23.87 -1.99 -5.12
CA PRO A 53 22.57 -1.35 -5.29
C PRO A 53 22.13 -0.74 -3.95
N ALA A 54 21.59 0.47 -3.93
CA ALA A 54 21.30 1.20 -2.70
C ALA A 54 20.21 0.55 -1.82
N GLY A 55 19.45 -0.42 -2.35
CA GLY A 55 18.37 -1.11 -1.66
C GLY A 55 18.25 -2.59 -2.01
N PRO A 56 17.26 -3.29 -1.42
CA PRO A 56 16.99 -4.69 -1.69
C PRO A 56 16.46 -4.90 -3.11
N THR A 57 16.80 -6.04 -3.68
CA THR A 57 16.18 -6.57 -4.90
C THR A 57 14.79 -7.11 -4.59
N VAL A 58 13.98 -7.25 -5.64
CA VAL A 58 12.64 -7.87 -5.56
C VAL A 58 12.71 -9.30 -5.00
N ALA A 59 13.78 -10.04 -5.32
CA ALA A 59 14.01 -11.38 -4.77
C ALA A 59 14.29 -11.33 -3.26
N GLU A 60 15.16 -10.41 -2.81
CA GLU A 60 15.44 -10.23 -1.37
C GLU A 60 14.18 -9.84 -0.59
N LEU A 61 13.29 -9.02 -1.16
CA LEU A 61 11.98 -8.69 -0.55
C LEU A 61 11.08 -9.92 -0.45
N LEU A 62 10.99 -10.72 -1.52
CA LEU A 62 10.18 -11.95 -1.53
C LEU A 62 10.69 -12.98 -0.52
N ASP A 63 12.01 -13.15 -0.44
CA ASP A 63 12.65 -14.07 0.51
C ASP A 63 12.49 -13.59 1.95
N PHE A 64 12.45 -12.28 2.19
CA PHE A 64 12.12 -11.72 3.49
C PHE A 64 10.68 -12.05 3.88
N VAL A 65 9.68 -11.69 3.08
CA VAL A 65 8.27 -11.89 3.45
C VAL A 65 7.92 -13.37 3.64
N ARG A 66 8.54 -14.28 2.87
CA ARG A 66 8.36 -15.73 3.03
C ARG A 66 8.91 -16.25 4.36
N ARG A 67 10.17 -15.92 4.69
CA ARG A 67 10.77 -16.35 5.96
C ARG A 67 10.04 -15.77 7.17
N THR A 68 9.61 -14.52 7.07
CA THR A 68 8.83 -13.88 8.14
C THR A 68 7.45 -14.54 8.30
N ALA A 69 6.81 -14.96 7.21
CA ALA A 69 5.55 -15.68 7.26
C ALA A 69 5.65 -17.08 7.92
N GLU A 70 6.85 -17.67 7.96
CA GLU A 70 7.13 -18.95 8.64
C GLU A 70 7.35 -18.78 10.16
N ASP A 71 7.59 -17.56 10.67
CA ASP A 71 7.77 -17.30 12.09
C ASP A 71 6.43 -17.31 12.84
N THR A 72 5.99 -18.50 13.23
CA THR A 72 4.70 -18.69 13.91
C THR A 72 4.55 -17.89 15.20
N ALA A 73 5.65 -17.60 15.91
CA ALA A 73 5.60 -16.83 17.15
C ALA A 73 5.32 -15.35 16.86
N LEU A 74 5.97 -14.79 15.84
CA LEU A 74 5.68 -13.44 15.35
C LEU A 74 4.24 -13.34 14.84
N ILE A 75 3.79 -14.28 14.01
CA ILE A 75 2.42 -14.28 13.48
C ILE A 75 1.38 -14.33 14.62
N ALA A 76 1.60 -15.19 15.62
CA ALA A 76 0.70 -15.30 16.78
C ALA A 76 0.73 -14.07 17.71
N SER A 77 1.77 -13.22 17.61
CA SER A 77 1.88 -12.02 18.44
C SER A 77 1.03 -10.84 17.94
N LEU A 78 0.53 -10.91 16.70
CA LEU A 78 -0.32 -9.85 16.14
C LEU A 78 -1.69 -9.85 16.85
N PRO A 79 -2.08 -8.75 17.51
CA PRO A 79 -3.42 -8.65 18.08
C PRO A 79 -4.43 -8.53 16.92
N LEU A 80 -5.21 -9.58 16.68
CA LEU A 80 -6.28 -9.56 15.68
C LEU A 80 -7.50 -8.84 16.24
N ASP A 81 -8.02 -7.88 15.49
CA ASP A 81 -9.28 -7.21 15.76
C ASP A 81 -10.36 -7.84 14.84
N PRO A 82 -11.53 -8.23 15.37
CA PRO A 82 -12.61 -8.78 14.56
C PRO A 82 -13.28 -7.77 13.61
N GLU A 83 -13.16 -6.47 13.88
CA GLU A 83 -13.83 -5.41 13.10
C GLU A 83 -12.83 -4.62 12.25
N GLY A 84 -11.64 -4.35 12.79
CA GLY A 84 -10.61 -3.54 12.16
C GLY A 84 -9.45 -4.36 11.58
N ARG A 85 -8.85 -3.87 10.49
CA ARG A 85 -7.53 -4.35 10.06
C ARG A 85 -6.50 -3.98 11.13
N THR A 86 -5.61 -4.90 11.47
CA THR A 86 -4.50 -4.62 12.40
C THR A 86 -3.18 -4.70 11.68
N TRP A 87 -2.19 -3.92 12.15
CA TRP A 87 -0.86 -3.93 11.55
C TRP A 87 0.23 -3.63 12.57
N VAL A 88 1.39 -4.23 12.33
CA VAL A 88 2.62 -3.96 13.09
C VAL A 88 3.75 -3.76 12.09
N ARG A 89 4.56 -2.72 12.30
CA ARG A 89 5.74 -2.44 11.48
C ARG A 89 6.84 -3.44 11.79
N LEU A 90 7.52 -3.90 10.76
CA LEU A 90 8.65 -4.83 10.85
C LEU A 90 9.94 -4.16 10.37
N ASP A 91 11.08 -4.66 10.85
CA ASP A 91 12.39 -4.28 10.34
C ASP A 91 12.64 -4.96 8.99
N GLY A 92 12.32 -4.24 7.91
CA GLY A 92 12.51 -4.70 6.55
C GLY A 92 13.99 -4.68 6.11
N PRO A 93 14.39 -5.53 5.15
CA PRO A 93 15.77 -5.58 4.67
C PRO A 93 16.20 -4.26 4.02
N ARG A 94 17.40 -3.80 4.37
CA ARG A 94 18.13 -2.75 3.64
C ARG A 94 17.32 -1.45 3.45
N GLY A 95 16.55 -1.08 4.48
CA GLY A 95 15.75 0.14 4.50
C GLY A 95 14.41 0.03 3.78
N SER A 96 13.94 -1.17 3.44
CA SER A 96 12.56 -1.37 2.99
C SER A 96 11.56 -1.15 4.11
N GLU A 97 10.38 -0.68 3.75
CA GLU A 97 9.24 -0.63 4.65
C GLU A 97 8.55 -1.99 4.68
N ALA A 98 8.27 -2.52 5.87
CA ALA A 98 7.66 -3.84 6.02
C ALA A 98 6.59 -3.86 7.12
N TRP A 99 5.57 -4.69 6.90
CA TRP A 99 4.38 -4.75 7.75
C TRP A 99 3.89 -6.19 7.90
N LEU A 100 3.47 -6.52 9.11
CA LEU A 100 2.61 -7.66 9.41
C LEU A 100 1.17 -7.14 9.48
N ILE A 101 0.24 -7.76 8.75
CA ILE A 101 -1.13 -7.25 8.58
C ILE A 101 -2.13 -8.36 8.88
N GLY A 102 -3.10 -8.07 9.75
CA GLY A 102 -4.23 -8.94 10.10
C GLY A 102 -5.50 -8.48 9.40
N TRP A 103 -6.17 -9.41 8.72
CA TRP A 103 -7.31 -9.17 7.85
C TRP A 103 -8.57 -9.80 8.44
N PRO A 104 -9.51 -9.02 8.96
CA PRO A 104 -10.78 -9.56 9.40
C PRO A 104 -11.56 -10.20 8.24
N PRO A 105 -12.48 -11.12 8.54
CA PRO A 105 -13.38 -11.71 7.54
C PRO A 105 -14.11 -10.64 6.73
N GLY A 106 -14.20 -10.83 5.41
CA GLY A 106 -14.89 -9.95 4.47
C GLY A 106 -14.21 -8.62 4.18
N THR A 107 -12.98 -8.39 4.66
CA THR A 107 -12.28 -7.10 4.49
C THR A 107 -11.39 -7.04 3.25
N GLY A 108 -11.11 -5.82 2.78
CA GLY A 108 -10.30 -5.59 1.59
C GLY A 108 -9.60 -4.24 1.59
N THR A 109 -8.53 -4.09 0.81
CA THR A 109 -7.83 -2.79 0.66
C THR A 109 -8.60 -1.79 -0.20
N GLY A 110 -9.45 -2.30 -1.11
CA GLY A 110 -9.80 -1.58 -2.34
C GLY A 110 -8.62 -1.48 -3.30
N TRP A 111 -8.87 -0.97 -4.50
CA TRP A 111 -7.86 -0.81 -5.54
C TRP A 111 -6.86 0.27 -5.16
N HIS A 112 -5.57 -0.06 -5.24
CA HIS A 112 -4.50 0.87 -4.95
C HIS A 112 -3.20 0.51 -5.68
N ASP A 113 -2.26 1.45 -5.69
CA ASP A 113 -0.90 1.24 -6.16
C ASP A 113 0.16 1.51 -5.08
N HIS A 114 1.41 1.35 -5.48
CA HIS A 114 2.59 1.56 -4.63
C HIS A 114 3.56 2.58 -5.24
N ALA A 115 3.05 3.47 -6.10
CA ALA A 115 3.82 4.42 -6.89
C ALA A 115 5.08 3.78 -7.52
N ASP A 116 6.26 4.29 -7.16
CA ASP A 116 7.55 3.86 -7.70
C ASP A 116 8.21 2.72 -6.90
N SER A 117 7.54 2.23 -5.85
CA SER A 117 8.04 1.11 -5.05
C SER A 117 7.81 -0.22 -5.76
N VAL A 118 8.82 -1.08 -5.70
CA VAL A 118 8.63 -2.52 -5.89
C VAL A 118 8.24 -3.15 -4.56
N GLY A 119 7.65 -4.34 -4.58
CA GLY A 119 7.29 -5.00 -3.34
C GLY A 119 7.04 -6.48 -3.47
N ALA A 120 6.80 -7.09 -2.32
CA ALA A 120 6.39 -8.47 -2.19
C ALA A 120 5.45 -8.63 -1.01
N PHE A 121 4.57 -9.63 -1.09
CA PHE A 121 3.78 -10.05 0.06
C PHE A 121 3.58 -11.57 0.07
N THR A 122 3.36 -12.13 1.26
CA THR A 122 3.07 -13.55 1.48
C THR A 122 1.98 -13.69 2.54
N THR A 123 0.99 -14.55 2.28
CA THR A 123 -0.02 -14.94 3.27
C THR A 123 0.64 -15.86 4.29
N ALA A 124 0.62 -15.48 5.56
CA ALA A 124 1.15 -16.26 6.66
C ALA A 124 0.10 -17.22 7.26
N SER A 125 -1.17 -16.81 7.30
CA SER A 125 -2.29 -17.66 7.72
C SER A 125 -3.57 -17.27 6.98
N GLY A 126 -4.51 -18.21 6.91
CA GLY A 126 -5.74 -18.05 6.12
C GLY A 126 -5.46 -18.06 4.62
N THR A 127 -6.33 -17.38 3.88
CA THR A 127 -6.25 -17.23 2.43
C THR A 127 -6.59 -15.80 2.05
N LEU A 128 -5.78 -15.21 1.19
CA LEU A 128 -6.06 -13.90 0.59
C LEU A 128 -6.30 -14.06 -0.90
N LYS A 129 -7.13 -13.18 -1.45
CA LYS A 129 -7.35 -13.06 -2.89
C LYS A 129 -6.78 -11.74 -3.38
N GLU A 130 -6.08 -11.80 -4.50
CA GLU A 130 -5.56 -10.63 -5.18
C GLU A 130 -6.26 -10.47 -6.53
N HIS A 131 -6.86 -9.31 -6.77
CA HIS A 131 -7.16 -8.83 -8.11
C HIS A 131 -6.12 -7.79 -8.50
N SER A 132 -5.56 -7.90 -9.71
CA SER A 132 -4.52 -6.97 -10.19
C SER A 132 -4.67 -6.64 -11.66
N LEU A 133 -4.06 -5.52 -12.07
CA LEU A 133 -4.04 -5.05 -13.44
C LEU A 133 -2.68 -5.34 -14.11
N ALA A 134 -2.71 -6.06 -15.22
CA ALA A 134 -1.55 -6.30 -16.08
C ALA A 134 -1.34 -5.17 -17.11
N VAL A 135 -1.45 -3.92 -16.66
CA VAL A 135 -1.21 -2.72 -17.47
C VAL A 135 -0.49 -1.67 -16.65
N ARG A 136 0.41 -0.92 -17.30
CA ARG A 136 1.05 0.22 -16.67
C ARG A 136 0.16 1.44 -16.81
N LEU A 137 -0.29 1.99 -15.69
CA LEU A 137 -1.04 3.25 -15.68
C LEU A 137 -0.09 4.44 -15.89
N PRO A 138 -0.57 5.54 -16.50
CA PRO A 138 0.12 6.81 -16.46
C PRO A 138 0.35 7.28 -15.00
N THR A 139 1.44 8.00 -14.78
CA THR A 139 1.84 8.45 -13.44
C THR A 139 1.06 9.66 -12.95
N ASP A 140 0.63 10.54 -13.84
CA ASP A 140 -0.02 11.81 -13.53
C ASP A 140 -0.92 12.31 -14.68
N GLY A 141 -1.61 13.43 -14.46
CA GLY A 141 -2.37 14.11 -15.51
C GLY A 141 -3.71 13.48 -15.87
N TRP A 142 -4.20 12.50 -15.10
CA TRP A 142 -5.48 11.83 -15.34
C TRP A 142 -6.28 11.67 -14.05
N LYS A 143 -7.61 11.62 -14.19
CA LYS A 143 -8.54 11.28 -13.11
C LYS A 143 -9.37 10.04 -13.40
N THR A 144 -9.58 9.73 -14.67
CA THR A 144 -10.32 8.56 -15.13
C THR A 144 -9.61 7.94 -16.32
N LEU A 145 -9.52 6.61 -16.33
CA LEU A 145 -8.99 5.82 -17.43
C LEU A 145 -9.99 4.72 -17.78
N GLU A 146 -10.18 4.51 -19.08
CA GLU A 146 -10.86 3.32 -19.60
C GLU A 146 -9.79 2.28 -19.93
N LEU A 147 -9.89 1.12 -19.30
CA LEU A 147 -8.97 0.01 -19.46
C LEU A 147 -9.35 -0.82 -20.69
N THR A 148 -8.35 -1.39 -21.34
CA THR A 148 -8.57 -2.37 -22.39
C THR A 148 -8.95 -3.72 -21.81
N ASP A 149 -9.66 -4.54 -22.58
CA ASP A 149 -10.01 -5.89 -22.17
C ASP A 149 -8.77 -6.76 -21.93
N GLY A 150 -8.91 -7.76 -21.05
CA GLY A 150 -7.86 -8.76 -20.81
C GLY A 150 -6.69 -8.28 -19.96
N VAL A 151 -6.80 -7.12 -19.30
CA VAL A 151 -5.80 -6.65 -18.33
C VAL A 151 -5.96 -7.29 -16.94
N ASP A 152 -7.10 -7.90 -16.65
CA ASP A 152 -7.41 -8.44 -15.32
C ASP A 152 -6.65 -9.71 -14.98
N ARG A 153 -6.12 -9.77 -13.77
CA ARG A 153 -5.48 -10.97 -13.20
C ARG A 153 -6.07 -11.22 -11.82
N GLU A 154 -6.27 -12.50 -11.51
CA GLU A 154 -6.77 -12.95 -10.22
C GLU A 154 -5.86 -14.05 -9.68
N ARG A 155 -5.66 -14.05 -8.36
CA ARG A 155 -4.94 -15.11 -7.64
C ARG A 155 -5.57 -15.35 -6.27
N GLU A 156 -5.66 -16.63 -5.92
CA GLU A 156 -5.85 -17.07 -4.54
C GLU A 156 -4.47 -17.40 -3.94
N LEU A 157 -4.23 -16.93 -2.72
CA LEU A 157 -2.96 -17.00 -2.02
C LEU A 157 -3.20 -17.55 -0.60
N ALA A 158 -3.17 -18.88 -0.49
CA ALA A 158 -3.21 -19.60 0.78
C ALA A 158 -1.93 -19.37 1.60
N ALA A 159 -1.93 -19.82 2.86
CA ALA A 159 -0.76 -19.75 3.73
C ALA A 159 0.52 -20.30 3.05
N GLY A 160 1.62 -19.55 3.19
CA GLY A 160 2.91 -19.78 2.52
C GLY A 160 2.98 -19.32 1.07
N GLN A 161 1.85 -18.96 0.45
CA GLN A 161 1.82 -18.43 -0.91
C GLN A 161 1.96 -16.91 -0.91
N GLY A 162 2.72 -16.43 -1.87
CA GLY A 162 3.06 -15.03 -1.98
C GLY A 162 3.77 -14.74 -3.27
N ARG A 163 3.89 -13.46 -3.59
CA ARG A 163 4.48 -13.02 -4.84
C ARG A 163 5.13 -11.66 -4.69
N ALA A 164 5.99 -11.37 -5.66
CA ALA A 164 6.52 -10.05 -5.85
C ALA A 164 5.81 -9.31 -6.98
N PHE A 165 6.00 -8.00 -7.02
CA PHE A 165 5.47 -7.10 -8.03
C PHE A 165 6.42 -5.94 -8.29
N GLY A 166 6.31 -5.38 -9.50
CA GLY A 166 7.10 -4.24 -9.94
C GLY A 166 6.44 -2.91 -9.59
N GLN A 167 7.09 -1.83 -10.03
CA GLN A 167 6.57 -0.47 -9.87
C GLN A 167 5.21 -0.30 -10.56
N ASN A 168 4.40 0.63 -10.06
CA ASN A 168 3.06 0.92 -10.59
C ASN A 168 2.13 -0.31 -10.59
N HIS A 169 2.37 -1.30 -9.72
CA HIS A 169 1.49 -2.45 -9.55
C HIS A 169 0.19 -2.00 -8.89
N VAL A 170 -0.91 -2.19 -9.62
CA VAL A 170 -2.26 -1.83 -9.18
C VAL A 170 -3.00 -3.10 -8.81
N HIS A 171 -3.45 -3.18 -7.57
CA HIS A 171 -4.19 -4.34 -7.08
C HIS A 171 -5.16 -4.00 -5.95
N GLU A 172 -6.02 -4.95 -5.64
CA GLU A 172 -6.71 -5.04 -4.36
C GLU A 172 -6.44 -6.41 -3.75
N VAL A 173 -6.37 -6.44 -2.42
CA VAL A 173 -6.21 -7.66 -1.64
C VAL A 173 -7.41 -7.81 -0.72
N LEU A 174 -8.01 -9.00 -0.74
CA LEU A 174 -9.27 -9.32 -0.09
C LEU A 174 -9.08 -10.54 0.82
N ASN A 175 -9.69 -10.50 2.00
CA ASN A 175 -10.04 -11.70 2.75
C ASN A 175 -11.52 -12.00 2.48
N GLU A 176 -11.80 -12.91 1.54
CA GLU A 176 -13.18 -13.31 1.18
C GLU A 176 -13.79 -14.31 2.18
N SER A 177 -13.02 -14.77 3.18
CA SER A 177 -13.59 -15.61 4.24
C SER A 177 -14.66 -14.83 5.02
N ASP A 178 -15.72 -15.53 5.41
CA ASP A 178 -16.81 -15.02 6.25
C ASP A 178 -16.54 -15.19 7.77
N SER A 179 -15.52 -15.96 8.13
CA SER A 179 -15.34 -16.44 9.50
C SER A 179 -13.89 -16.54 9.96
N VAL A 180 -12.92 -16.54 9.04
CA VAL A 180 -11.51 -16.76 9.35
C VAL A 180 -10.69 -15.51 9.03
N HIS A 181 -9.89 -15.06 10.00
CA HIS A 181 -8.87 -14.05 9.75
C HIS A 181 -7.77 -14.58 8.84
N ALA A 182 -7.27 -13.73 7.95
CA ALA A 182 -6.02 -13.95 7.27
C ALA A 182 -4.93 -13.07 7.89
N VAL A 183 -3.67 -13.49 7.75
CA VAL A 183 -2.50 -12.68 8.12
C VAL A 183 -1.53 -12.69 6.95
N SER A 184 -0.93 -11.54 6.65
CA SER A 184 0.10 -11.43 5.62
C SER A 184 1.29 -10.59 6.05
N VAL A 185 2.43 -10.84 5.42
CA VAL A 185 3.63 -10.02 5.54
C VAL A 185 3.84 -9.29 4.23
N HIS A 186 4.06 -7.98 4.29
CA HIS A 186 4.29 -7.10 3.14
C HIS A 186 5.65 -6.40 3.28
N ALA A 187 6.34 -6.18 2.16
CA ALA A 187 7.56 -5.39 2.13
C ALA A 187 7.68 -4.58 0.82
N TYR A 188 8.13 -3.33 0.93
CA TYR A 188 8.19 -2.36 -0.16
C TYR A 188 9.53 -1.62 -0.17
N TYR A 189 10.09 -1.43 -1.37
CA TYR A 189 11.26 -0.59 -1.54
C TYR A 189 11.20 0.25 -2.84
N PRO A 190 11.56 1.54 -2.81
CA PRO A 190 11.79 2.37 -1.62
C PRO A 190 10.58 2.35 -0.65
N PRO A 191 10.72 2.77 0.61
CA PRO A 191 9.56 2.99 1.50
C PRO A 191 8.48 3.77 0.77
N LEU A 192 7.22 3.44 1.05
CA LEU A 192 6.09 3.85 0.21
C LEU A 192 6.01 5.38 0.17
N PRO A 193 6.30 6.02 -0.98
CA PRO A 193 6.34 7.49 -1.03
C PRO A 193 4.93 8.08 -1.07
N ARG A 194 3.96 7.28 -1.53
CA ARG A 194 2.53 7.57 -1.58
C ARG A 194 1.77 6.30 -1.96
N ILE A 195 0.47 6.29 -1.71
CA ILE A 195 -0.48 5.29 -2.22
C ILE A 195 -1.59 6.03 -2.96
N ARG A 196 -1.85 5.66 -4.22
CA ARG A 196 -3.05 6.12 -4.92
C ARG A 196 -4.17 5.12 -4.70
N ARG A 197 -5.35 5.60 -4.30
CA ARG A 197 -6.58 4.80 -4.16
C ARG A 197 -7.46 5.00 -5.38
N PHE A 198 -8.03 3.91 -5.86
CA PHE A 198 -8.88 3.89 -7.04
C PHE A 198 -10.24 3.28 -6.74
N SER A 199 -11.26 3.78 -7.43
CA SER A 199 -12.51 3.06 -7.62
C SER A 199 -12.53 2.44 -9.01
N ARG A 200 -13.29 1.34 -9.15
CA ARG A 200 -13.44 0.64 -10.42
C ARG A 200 -14.89 0.30 -10.71
N THR A 201 -15.35 0.67 -11.91
CA THR A 201 -16.67 0.32 -12.43
C THR A 201 -16.51 -0.23 -13.85
N GLY A 202 -16.57 -1.55 -13.99
CA GLY A 202 -16.29 -2.22 -15.26
C GLY A 202 -14.86 -1.94 -15.74
N ALA A 203 -14.74 -1.41 -16.97
CA ALA A 203 -13.47 -1.00 -17.56
C ALA A 203 -12.95 0.34 -17.02
N VAL A 204 -13.76 1.11 -16.30
CA VAL A 204 -13.40 2.45 -15.87
C VAL A 204 -12.69 2.40 -14.51
N LEU A 205 -11.47 2.90 -14.47
CA LEU A 205 -10.69 3.12 -13.25
C LEU A 205 -10.64 4.64 -12.95
N ARG A 206 -10.97 5.03 -11.72
CA ARG A 206 -10.95 6.44 -11.29
C ARG A 206 -9.99 6.60 -10.11
N LEU A 207 -9.11 7.60 -10.20
CA LEU A 207 -8.30 8.05 -9.07
C LEU A 207 -9.19 8.81 -8.08
N GLU A 208 -9.28 8.29 -6.86
CA GLU A 208 -10.11 8.88 -5.79
C GLU A 208 -9.27 9.71 -4.83
N GLN A 209 -8.14 9.14 -4.38
CA GLN A 209 -7.31 9.73 -3.36
C GLN A 209 -5.83 9.42 -3.63
N THR A 210 -4.96 10.32 -3.18
CA THR A 210 -3.52 10.05 -3.06
C THR A 210 -3.15 10.31 -1.62
N GLU A 211 -2.64 9.28 -0.95
CA GLU A 211 -2.20 9.29 0.43
C GLU A 211 -0.68 9.39 0.47
N VAL A 212 -0.16 10.15 1.42
CA VAL A 212 1.28 10.27 1.71
C VAL A 212 1.61 9.67 3.08
N PRO A 213 2.88 9.38 3.41
CA PRO A 213 3.24 8.74 4.67
C PRO A 213 2.69 9.44 5.92
N GLU A 214 2.54 10.76 5.88
CA GLU A 214 1.97 11.56 6.96
C GLU A 214 0.49 11.25 7.23
N ASP A 215 -0.24 10.70 6.25
CA ASP A 215 -1.65 10.31 6.38
C ASP A 215 -1.83 8.96 7.10
N TRP A 216 -0.74 8.24 7.38
CA TRP A 216 -0.77 6.89 7.97
C TRP A 216 -0.24 6.83 9.42
N GLN A 217 0.06 7.99 10.02
CA GLN A 217 0.53 8.13 11.41
C GLN A 217 -0.63 8.22 12.39
#